data_AF-A0A821CKC7-F1
#
_entry.id   AF-A0A821CKC7-F1
#
_cell.length_a   1.000
_cell.length_b   1.000
_cell.length_c   1.000
_cell.angle_alpha   90.00
_cell.angle_beta   90.00
_cell.angle_gamma   90.00
#
_symmetry.space_group_name_H-M   'P 1'
#
loop_
_entity.id
_entity.type
_entity.pdbx_description
1 polymer ?
#
loop_
_entity_poly.entity_id
_entity_poly.type
_entity_poly.pdbx_seq_one_letter_code
_entity_poly.pdbx_strand_id
1 'polypeptide(L)'
;ICLVLSFVFGVVLYRISIKAAISSTRTPELVRRYSPHVASITGACINLVVIIALSSLYERLAIWLTDYEIHRTEKDYENALTLKMFLFQFVNFYASIFYIAFIKPWFANPPGVESYKIGKYKTEECEASGCLAELSIQLLVILVGKQVINNLFEVGMVKFWTFFRKILVHRNAFKQMRYRRHHTLHWYSKRPQEDDFMLERWTTTTLFYEYLELIIQYGFVTMFLVAFP
;
A
#
# COMPACT_ATOMS: atom_id res chain seq x y z
N ILE A 1 -11.02 9.88 -13.49
CA ILE A 1 -11.03 11.00 -12.51
C ILE A 1 -12.20 10.87 -11.53
N CYS A 2 -13.47 10.83 -11.96
CA CYS A 2 -14.61 10.67 -11.05
C CYS A 2 -14.56 9.40 -10.18
N LEU A 3 -14.09 8.27 -10.74
CA LEU A 3 -13.89 7.02 -9.99
C LEU A 3 -12.87 7.19 -8.86
N VAL A 4 -11.81 7.94 -9.13
CA VAL A 4 -10.74 8.23 -8.16
C VAL A 4 -11.23 9.19 -7.07
N LEU A 5 -11.95 10.25 -7.43
CA LEU A 5 -12.54 11.20 -6.48
C LEU A 5 -13.62 10.54 -5.60
N SER A 6 -14.47 9.69 -6.18
CA SER A 6 -15.45 8.88 -5.45
C SER A 6 -14.77 7.95 -4.44
N PHE A 7 -13.63 7.38 -4.84
CA PHE A 7 -12.86 6.50 -4.00
C PHE A 7 -12.18 7.25 -2.83
N VAL A 8 -11.56 8.40 -3.10
CA VAL A 8 -11.02 9.30 -2.07
C VAL A 8 -12.10 9.71 -1.07
N PHE A 9 -13.28 10.08 -1.57
CA PHE A 9 -14.44 10.38 -0.75
C PHE A 9 -14.84 9.18 0.12
N GLY A 10 -14.80 7.96 -0.42
CA GLY A 10 -15.02 6.72 0.31
C GLY A 10 -14.03 6.48 1.45
N VAL A 11 -12.73 6.72 1.24
CA VAL A 11 -11.70 6.59 2.31
C VAL A 11 -11.92 7.60 3.42
N VAL A 12 -12.28 8.84 3.06
CA VAL A 12 -12.60 9.90 4.02
C VAL A 12 -13.84 9.50 4.84
N LEU A 13 -14.92 9.05 4.19
CA LEU A 13 -16.12 8.56 4.86
C LEU A 13 -15.85 7.36 5.76
N TYR A 14 -14.98 6.45 5.34
CA TYR A 14 -14.58 5.29 6.12
C TYR A 14 -13.84 5.69 7.41
N ARG A 15 -12.89 6.64 7.32
CA ARG A 15 -12.19 7.19 8.49
C ARG A 15 -13.15 7.88 9.47
N ILE A 16 -14.07 8.69 8.95
CA ILE A 16 -15.11 9.36 9.75
C ILE A 16 -15.99 8.33 10.45
N SER A 17 -16.39 7.27 9.75
CA SER A 17 -17.26 6.21 10.26
C SER A 17 -16.59 5.41 11.38
N ILE A 18 -15.31 5.08 11.25
CA ILE A 18 -14.55 4.36 12.29
C ILE A 18 -14.36 5.22 13.54
N LYS A 19 -13.96 6.49 13.38
CA LYS A 19 -13.80 7.42 14.52
C LYS A 19 -15.13 7.61 15.25
N ALA A 20 -16.23 7.72 14.52
CA ALA A 20 -17.58 7.77 15.09
C ALA A 20 -17.94 6.48 15.87
N ALA A 21 -17.69 5.30 15.30
CA ALA A 21 -18.00 4.00 15.93
C ALA A 21 -17.20 3.79 17.23
N ILE A 22 -15.93 4.19 17.25
CA ILE A 22 -15.06 4.09 18.43
C ILE A 22 -15.53 5.07 19.51
N SER A 23 -15.93 6.30 19.15
CA SER A 23 -16.47 7.28 20.11
C SER A 23 -17.82 6.88 20.72
N SER A 24 -18.60 6.07 20.00
CA SER A 24 -19.90 5.55 20.44
C SER A 24 -19.75 4.38 21.44
N THR A 25 -18.59 3.75 21.50
CA THR A 25 -18.33 2.62 22.39
C THR A 25 -17.94 3.12 23.79
N ARG A 26 -18.75 2.76 24.79
CA ARG A 26 -18.62 3.19 26.20
C ARG A 26 -17.39 2.56 26.87
N THR A 27 -16.21 3.13 26.63
CA THR A 27 -14.93 2.66 27.18
C THR A 27 -14.53 3.42 28.46
N PRO A 28 -13.77 2.80 29.40
CA PRO A 28 -13.46 3.38 30.71
C PRO A 28 -12.52 4.61 30.66
N GLU A 29 -12.54 5.44 31.70
CA GLU A 29 -11.85 6.76 31.80
C GLU A 29 -10.33 6.73 31.48
N LEU A 30 -9.64 5.61 31.74
CA LEU A 30 -8.22 5.42 31.40
C LEU A 30 -7.99 5.34 29.88
N VAL A 31 -8.96 4.77 29.15
CA VAL A 31 -8.98 4.74 27.69
C VAL A 31 -9.16 6.16 27.16
N ARG A 32 -9.95 7.04 27.80
CA ARG A 32 -10.15 8.43 27.35
C ARG A 32 -8.86 9.26 27.26
N ARG A 33 -7.85 8.95 28.07
CA ARG A 33 -6.55 9.67 28.10
C ARG A 33 -5.53 9.17 27.07
N TYR A 34 -5.54 7.86 26.75
CA TYR A 34 -4.74 7.27 25.67
C TYR A 34 -5.49 7.19 24.34
N SER A 35 -6.81 7.42 24.36
CA SER A 35 -7.74 7.30 23.23
C SER A 35 -7.29 8.05 21.99
N PRO A 36 -6.86 9.33 22.06
CA PRO A 36 -6.64 10.10 20.85
C PRO A 36 -5.36 9.62 20.12
N HIS A 37 -4.28 9.31 20.83
CA HIS A 37 -3.06 8.72 20.24
C HIS A 37 -3.31 7.30 19.71
N VAL A 38 -4.00 6.44 20.47
CA VAL A 38 -4.34 5.08 20.04
C VAL A 38 -5.28 5.10 18.83
N ALA A 39 -6.27 6.00 18.80
CA ALA A 39 -7.17 6.18 17.66
C ALA A 39 -6.43 6.72 16.42
N SER A 40 -5.44 7.60 16.61
CA SER A 40 -4.60 8.11 15.54
C SER A 40 -3.71 7.01 14.95
N ILE A 41 -3.00 6.25 15.79
CA ILE A 41 -2.13 5.14 15.36
C ILE A 41 -2.95 4.02 14.69
N THR A 42 -4.06 3.59 15.31
CA THR A 42 -4.92 2.55 14.72
C THR A 42 -5.56 3.03 13.42
N GLY A 43 -5.99 4.29 13.35
CA GLY A 43 -6.47 4.92 12.12
C GLY A 43 -5.40 4.95 11.01
N ALA A 44 -4.15 5.27 11.35
CA ALA A 44 -3.02 5.26 10.41
C ALA A 44 -2.72 3.84 9.90
N CYS A 45 -2.69 2.83 10.78
CA CYS A 45 -2.47 1.42 10.41
C CYS A 45 -3.59 0.87 9.51
N ILE A 46 -4.84 1.13 9.87
CA ILE A 46 -5.99 0.71 9.05
C ILE A 46 -5.92 1.39 7.67
N ASN A 47 -5.59 2.69 7.65
CA ASN A 47 -5.42 3.40 6.39
C ASN A 47 -4.28 2.83 5.54
N LEU A 48 -3.17 2.39 6.14
CA LEU A 48 -2.10 1.69 5.44
C LEU A 48 -2.60 0.40 4.79
N VAL A 49 -3.38 -0.41 5.50
CA VAL A 49 -3.99 -1.64 4.94
C VAL A 49 -4.91 -1.32 3.76
N VAL A 50 -5.73 -0.28 3.89
CA VAL A 50 -6.61 0.19 2.82
C VAL A 50 -5.79 0.65 1.61
N ILE A 51 -4.75 1.46 1.81
CA ILE A 51 -3.86 1.91 0.74
C ILE A 51 -3.27 0.71 -0.02
N ILE A 52 -2.76 -0.30 0.69
CA ILE A 52 -2.17 -1.51 0.08
C ILE A 52 -3.21 -2.26 -0.75
N ALA A 53 -4.39 -2.52 -0.19
CA ALA A 53 -5.46 -3.23 -0.89
C ALA A 53 -5.88 -2.49 -2.18
N LEU A 54 -5.90 -1.17 -2.14
CA LEU A 54 -6.30 -0.34 -3.27
C LEU A 54 -5.22 -0.18 -4.32
N SER A 55 -3.95 -0.13 -3.91
CA SER A 55 -2.85 -0.17 -4.86
C SER A 55 -2.96 -1.41 -5.76
N SER A 56 -3.29 -2.58 -5.20
CA SER A 56 -3.53 -3.80 -6.00
C SER A 56 -4.78 -3.71 -6.88
N LEU A 57 -5.86 -3.08 -6.41
CA LEU A 57 -7.07 -2.89 -7.22
C LEU A 57 -6.82 -1.93 -8.39
N TYR A 58 -6.15 -0.80 -8.13
CA TYR A 58 -5.85 0.21 -9.14
C TYR A 58 -4.90 -0.28 -10.20
N GLU A 59 -3.94 -1.13 -9.85
CA GLU A 59 -3.09 -1.81 -10.81
C GLU A 59 -3.91 -2.63 -11.81
N ARG A 60 -4.81 -3.48 -11.29
CA ARG A 60 -5.70 -4.30 -12.13
C ARG A 60 -6.63 -3.45 -12.98
N LEU A 61 -7.17 -2.37 -12.41
CA LEU A 61 -8.03 -1.43 -13.13
C LEU A 61 -7.26 -0.68 -14.22
N ALA A 62 -6.01 -0.29 -13.98
CA ALA A 62 -5.19 0.40 -14.97
C ALA A 62 -4.87 -0.51 -16.16
N ILE A 63 -4.52 -1.77 -15.91
CA ILE A 63 -4.30 -2.77 -16.96
C ILE A 63 -5.59 -2.97 -17.76
N TRP A 64 -6.70 -3.27 -17.07
CA TRP A 64 -7.99 -3.50 -17.72
C TRP A 64 -8.44 -2.31 -18.58
N LEU A 65 -8.28 -1.08 -18.08
CA LEU A 65 -8.64 0.13 -18.82
C LEU A 65 -7.73 0.34 -20.04
N THR A 66 -6.43 0.07 -19.90
CA THR A 66 -5.47 0.25 -21.00
C THR A 66 -5.64 -0.83 -22.08
N ASP A 67 -6.00 -2.05 -21.69
CA ASP A 67 -6.36 -3.14 -22.60
C ASP A 67 -7.64 -2.81 -23.37
N TYR A 68 -8.62 -2.19 -22.71
CA TYR A 68 -9.88 -1.76 -23.33
C TYR A 68 -9.68 -0.64 -24.38
N GLU A 69 -8.64 0.20 -24.23
CA GLU A 69 -8.34 1.30 -25.15
C GLU A 69 -7.66 0.86 -26.46
N ILE A 70 -7.21 -0.41 -26.57
CA ILE A 70 -6.62 -1.04 -27.77
C ILE A 70 -5.58 -0.15 -28.47
N HIS A 71 -4.41 -0.01 -27.83
CA HIS A 71 -3.30 0.78 -28.35
C HIS A 71 -2.63 0.11 -29.56
N ARG A 72 -2.23 0.91 -30.56
CA ARG A 72 -1.61 0.41 -31.81
C ARG A 72 -0.15 -0.05 -31.62
N THR A 73 0.59 0.56 -30.70
CA THR A 73 2.01 0.23 -30.45
C THR A 73 2.23 -0.10 -28.98
N GLU A 74 3.25 -0.94 -28.71
CA GLU A 74 3.65 -1.30 -27.35
C GLU A 74 4.12 -0.08 -26.55
N LYS A 75 4.83 0.86 -27.20
CA LYS A 75 5.26 2.11 -26.57
C LYS A 75 4.08 2.99 -26.15
N ASP A 76 3.07 3.11 -26.99
CA ASP A 76 1.87 3.90 -26.65
C ASP A 76 1.09 3.24 -25.51
N TYR A 77 1.01 1.90 -25.51
CA TYR A 77 0.43 1.13 -24.43
C TYR A 77 1.16 1.37 -23.10
N GLU A 78 2.49 1.20 -23.09
CA GLU A 78 3.30 1.39 -21.88
C GLU A 78 3.24 2.82 -21.35
N ASN A 79 3.26 3.83 -22.22
CA ASN A 79 3.13 5.23 -21.82
C ASN A 79 1.75 5.53 -21.21
N ALA A 80 0.68 5.04 -21.82
CA ALA A 80 -0.68 5.23 -21.34
C ALA A 80 -0.92 4.48 -20.00
N LEU A 81 -0.38 3.26 -19.88
CA LEU A 81 -0.44 2.47 -18.65
C LEU A 81 0.33 3.17 -17.52
N THR A 82 1.55 3.63 -17.80
CA THR A 82 2.41 4.36 -16.87
C THR A 82 1.69 5.58 -16.30
N LEU A 83 1.10 6.41 -17.17
CA LEU A 83 0.40 7.62 -16.74
C LEU A 83 -0.83 7.30 -15.89
N LYS A 84 -1.64 6.29 -16.27
CA LYS A 84 -2.82 5.88 -15.49
C LYS A 84 -2.43 5.31 -14.13
N MET A 85 -1.45 4.41 -14.10
CA MET A 85 -0.94 3.83 -12.86
C MET A 85 -0.37 4.91 -11.93
N PHE A 86 0.42 5.84 -12.46
CA PHE A 86 0.94 6.97 -11.70
C PHE A 86 -0.19 7.83 -11.12
N LEU A 87 -1.19 8.23 -11.92
CA LEU A 87 -2.30 9.05 -11.44
C LEU A 87 -3.14 8.35 -10.36
N PHE A 88 -3.45 7.06 -10.54
CA PHE A 88 -4.21 6.31 -9.54
C PHE A 88 -3.44 6.18 -8.23
N GLN A 89 -2.14 5.87 -8.31
CA GLN A 89 -1.31 5.70 -7.14
C GLN A 89 -1.04 7.04 -6.46
N PHE A 90 -0.79 8.10 -7.22
CA PHE A 90 -0.66 9.45 -6.69
C PHE A 90 -1.91 9.84 -5.89
N VAL A 91 -3.10 9.68 -6.47
CA VAL A 91 -4.30 10.04 -5.71
C VAL A 91 -4.53 9.11 -4.51
N ASN A 92 -4.28 7.81 -4.63
CA ASN A 92 -4.40 6.86 -3.51
C ASN A 92 -3.50 7.24 -2.31
N PHE A 93 -2.23 7.55 -2.59
CA PHE A 93 -1.24 7.87 -1.56
C PHE A 93 -1.38 9.29 -1.00
N TYR A 94 -1.64 10.27 -1.86
CA TYR A 94 -1.63 11.68 -1.48
C TYR A 94 -2.99 12.22 -1.02
N ALA A 95 -4.12 11.65 -1.45
CA ALA A 95 -5.42 12.23 -1.15
C ALA A 95 -5.74 12.29 0.33
N SER A 96 -5.42 11.23 1.08
CA SER A 96 -5.64 11.22 2.53
C SER A 96 -4.77 12.27 3.23
N ILE A 97 -3.55 12.48 2.76
CA ILE A 97 -2.61 13.46 3.34
C ILE A 97 -3.06 14.88 2.98
N PHE A 98 -3.43 15.14 1.72
CA PHE A 98 -3.98 16.44 1.31
C PHE A 98 -5.26 16.80 2.05
N TYR A 99 -6.13 15.81 2.31
CA TYR A 99 -7.30 16.03 3.14
C TYR A 99 -6.92 16.51 4.54
N ILE A 100 -5.95 15.86 5.20
CA ILE A 100 -5.52 16.23 6.55
C ILE A 100 -4.76 17.56 6.57
N ALA A 101 -3.96 17.83 5.54
CA ALA A 101 -3.14 19.04 5.45
C ALA A 101 -3.97 20.31 5.17
N PHE A 102 -4.94 20.22 4.26
CA PHE A 102 -5.60 21.40 3.70
C PHE A 102 -7.10 21.48 4.02
N ILE A 103 -7.81 20.36 3.99
CA ILE A 103 -9.27 20.34 4.13
C ILE A 103 -9.65 20.28 5.61
N LYS A 104 -9.04 19.38 6.38
CA LYS A 104 -9.33 19.17 7.80
C LYS A 104 -9.12 20.45 8.64
N PRO A 105 -8.04 21.23 8.48
CA PRO A 105 -7.84 22.44 9.29
C PRO A 105 -8.85 23.54 9.00
N TRP A 106 -9.43 23.57 7.79
CA TRP A 106 -10.46 24.55 7.43
C TRP A 106 -11.81 24.26 8.09
N PHE A 107 -12.13 22.98 8.32
CA PHE A 107 -13.35 22.54 9.01
C PHE A 107 -13.15 22.24 10.49
N ALA A 108 -11.91 22.29 10.99
CA ALA A 108 -11.59 22.08 12.39
C ALA A 108 -11.92 23.34 13.21
N ASN A 109 -12.59 23.14 14.35
CA ASN A 109 -12.90 24.24 15.26
C ASN A 109 -11.59 24.73 15.95
N PRO A 110 -11.44 26.04 16.20
CA PRO A 110 -10.37 26.56 17.03
C PRO A 110 -10.35 25.89 18.41
N PRO A 111 -9.18 25.69 19.03
CA PRO A 111 -9.11 25.14 20.38
C PRO A 111 -9.83 26.07 21.37
N GLY A 112 -10.79 25.53 22.13
CA GLY A 112 -11.49 26.26 23.22
C GLY A 112 -12.94 26.68 22.95
N VAL A 113 -13.50 26.38 21.77
CA VAL A 113 -14.94 26.54 21.49
C VAL A 113 -15.65 25.18 21.49
N GLU A 114 -16.91 25.13 21.94
CA GLU A 114 -17.73 23.92 21.83
C GLU A 114 -17.81 23.46 20.37
N SER A 115 -17.55 22.17 20.13
CA SER A 115 -17.48 21.60 18.79
C SER A 115 -18.80 21.83 18.04
N TYR A 116 -18.73 22.52 16.90
CA TYR A 116 -19.91 22.72 16.05
C TYR A 116 -20.41 21.37 15.53
N LYS A 117 -21.63 20.98 15.91
CA LYS A 117 -22.28 19.77 15.42
C LYS A 117 -22.84 20.05 14.04
N ILE A 118 -22.39 19.31 13.01
CA ILE A 118 -23.07 19.28 11.72
C ILE A 118 -24.19 18.25 11.84
N GLY A 119 -25.38 18.72 12.23
CA GLY A 119 -26.52 17.85 12.53
C GLY A 119 -26.27 16.99 13.79
N LYS A 120 -26.32 15.66 13.65
CA LYS A 120 -26.05 14.70 14.76
C LYS A 120 -24.58 14.28 14.87
N TYR A 121 -23.74 14.67 13.93
CA TYR A 121 -22.36 14.21 13.85
C TYR A 121 -21.41 15.28 14.43
N LYS A 122 -20.53 14.86 15.34
CA LYS A 122 -19.46 15.72 15.89
C LYS A 122 -18.41 15.92 14.79
N THR A 123 -18.02 17.16 14.52
CA THR A 123 -16.96 17.49 13.56
C THR A 123 -15.62 16.93 14.04
N GLU A 124 -14.75 16.56 13.09
CA GLU A 124 -13.41 16.03 13.39
C GLU A 124 -12.60 17.08 14.16
N GLU A 125 -12.35 16.81 15.44
CA GLU A 125 -11.41 17.59 16.25
C GLU A 125 -9.98 17.17 15.89
N CYS A 126 -9.08 18.14 15.73
CA CYS A 126 -7.66 17.84 15.74
C CYS A 126 -7.20 17.59 17.18
N GLU A 127 -6.27 16.66 17.34
CA GLU A 127 -5.67 16.33 18.64
C GLU A 127 -5.01 17.57 19.27
N ALA A 128 -4.82 17.59 20.58
CA ALA A 128 -4.22 18.73 21.29
C ALA A 128 -2.81 19.11 20.78
N SER A 129 -2.12 18.17 20.12
CA SER A 129 -0.83 18.37 19.43
C SER A 129 -0.94 19.00 18.03
N GLY A 130 -2.15 19.26 17.54
CA GLY A 130 -2.44 19.84 16.23
C GLY A 130 -2.54 18.81 15.10
N CYS A 131 -3.19 19.19 13.99
CA CYS A 131 -3.38 18.33 12.81
C CYS A 131 -2.06 17.95 12.12
N LEU A 132 -1.00 18.74 12.32
CA LEU A 132 0.32 18.52 11.74
C LEU A 132 1.02 17.29 12.37
N ALA A 133 0.79 17.03 13.65
CA ALA A 133 1.27 15.81 14.31
C ALA A 133 0.55 14.54 13.83
N GLU A 134 -0.77 14.61 13.57
CA GLU A 134 -1.52 13.51 12.94
C GLU A 134 -0.98 13.22 11.54
N LEU A 135 -0.64 14.27 10.78
CA LEU A 135 -0.05 14.16 9.45
C LEU A 135 1.36 13.55 9.48
N SER A 136 2.21 13.96 10.42
CA SER A 136 3.57 13.42 10.54
C SER A 136 3.59 11.94 10.90
N ILE A 137 2.74 11.52 11.84
CA ILE A 137 2.56 10.10 12.20
C ILE A 137 2.07 9.31 10.99
N GLN A 138 1.11 9.86 10.24
CA GLN A 138 0.61 9.20 9.03
C GLN A 138 1.69 9.05 7.96
N LEU A 139 2.50 10.08 7.71
CA LEU A 139 3.62 10.01 6.77
C LEU A 139 4.63 8.96 7.19
N LEU A 140 5.01 8.95 8.48
CA LEU A 140 5.94 7.97 9.03
C LEU A 140 5.42 6.53 8.88
N VAL A 141 4.16 6.29 9.21
CA VAL A 141 3.52 4.96 9.08
C VAL A 141 3.47 4.51 7.62
N ILE A 142 3.19 5.41 6.68
CA ILE A 142 3.15 5.06 5.25
C ILE A 142 4.57 4.78 4.73
N LEU A 143 5.55 5.64 5.01
CA LEU A 143 6.93 5.50 4.53
C LEU A 143 7.62 4.27 5.12
N VAL A 144 7.57 4.10 6.44
CA VAL A 144 8.21 2.97 7.12
C VAL A 144 7.41 1.70 6.91
N GLY A 145 6.09 1.78 7.08
CA GLY A 145 5.21 0.61 7.00
C GLY A 145 5.22 -0.01 5.61
N LYS A 146 5.15 0.79 4.55
CA LYS A 146 5.22 0.28 3.17
C LYS A 146 6.59 -0.33 2.87
N GLN A 147 7.69 0.31 3.28
CA GLN A 147 9.04 -0.22 3.05
C GLN A 147 9.25 -1.56 3.76
N VAL A 148 8.80 -1.70 5.01
CA VAL A 148 8.91 -2.95 5.77
C VAL A 148 8.06 -4.05 5.12
N ILE A 149 6.82 -3.73 4.75
CA ILE A 149 5.90 -4.69 4.13
C ILE A 149 6.41 -5.14 2.76
N ASN A 150 6.81 -4.20 1.90
CA ASN A 150 7.32 -4.52 0.56
C ASN A 150 8.61 -5.33 0.64
N ASN A 151 9.58 -4.93 1.48
CA ASN A 151 10.82 -5.69 1.66
C ASN A 151 10.55 -7.10 2.23
N LEU A 152 9.60 -7.23 3.17
CA LEU A 152 9.22 -8.54 3.72
C LEU A 152 8.56 -9.43 2.67
N PHE A 153 7.65 -8.89 1.85
CA PHE A 153 7.00 -9.66 0.80
C PHE A 153 7.95 -10.00 -0.34
N GLU A 154 8.75 -9.07 -0.83
CA GLU A 154 9.65 -9.28 -1.96
C GLU A 154 10.75 -10.30 -1.62
N VAL A 155 11.50 -10.07 -0.55
CA VAL A 155 12.58 -10.99 -0.13
C VAL A 155 12.00 -12.27 0.47
N GLY A 156 10.95 -12.15 1.28
CA GLY A 156 10.34 -13.28 1.97
C GLY A 156 9.65 -14.24 1.02
N MET A 157 8.82 -13.74 0.10
CA MET A 157 8.07 -14.58 -0.85
C MET A 157 9.02 -15.28 -1.83
N VAL A 158 10.03 -14.60 -2.38
CA VAL A 158 10.98 -15.22 -3.31
C VAL A 158 11.80 -16.32 -2.63
N LYS A 159 12.30 -16.08 -1.41
CA LYS A 159 13.04 -17.11 -0.64
C LYS A 159 12.13 -18.27 -0.24
N PHE A 160 10.90 -17.99 0.17
CA PHE A 160 9.92 -19.00 0.50
C PHE A 160 9.56 -19.85 -0.73
N TRP A 161 9.31 -19.22 -1.88
CA TRP A 161 8.97 -19.88 -3.13
C TRP A 161 10.11 -20.77 -3.63
N THR A 162 11.34 -20.25 -3.65
CA THR A 162 12.53 -21.03 -4.04
C THR A 162 12.80 -22.21 -3.10
N PHE A 163 12.58 -22.02 -1.79
CA PHE A 163 12.65 -23.09 -0.80
C PHE A 163 11.58 -24.16 -1.03
N PHE A 164 10.32 -23.77 -1.21
CA PHE A 164 9.22 -24.69 -1.50
C PHE A 164 9.42 -25.43 -2.83
N ARG A 165 9.90 -24.75 -3.87
CA ARG A 165 10.20 -25.33 -5.19
C ARG A 165 11.32 -26.37 -5.07
N LYS A 166 12.37 -26.09 -4.29
CA LYS A 166 13.44 -27.06 -3.98
C LYS A 166 12.90 -28.29 -3.24
N ILE A 167 12.03 -28.10 -2.24
CA ILE A 167 11.41 -29.22 -1.51
C ILE A 167 10.53 -30.06 -2.42
N LEU A 168 9.68 -29.44 -3.24
CA LEU A 168 8.77 -30.13 -4.16
C LEU A 168 9.54 -30.94 -5.21
N VAL A 169 10.61 -30.36 -5.79
CA VAL A 169 11.50 -31.04 -6.74
C VAL A 169 12.22 -32.20 -6.07
N HIS A 170 12.78 -32.03 -4.86
CA HIS A 170 13.40 -33.13 -4.12
C HIS A 170 12.41 -34.26 -3.83
N ARG A 171 11.16 -33.93 -3.47
CA ARG A 171 10.10 -34.92 -3.20
C ARG A 171 9.74 -35.73 -4.46
N ASN A 172 9.68 -35.07 -5.62
CA ASN A 172 9.42 -35.71 -6.90
C ASN A 172 10.63 -36.50 -7.43
N ALA A 173 11.84 -36.00 -7.23
CA ALA A 173 13.09 -36.69 -7.58
C ALA A 173 13.29 -37.96 -6.75
N PHE A 174 12.96 -37.94 -5.45
CA PHE A 174 13.02 -39.13 -4.59
C PHE A 174 12.01 -40.21 -5.02
N LYS A 175 10.81 -39.81 -5.50
CA LYS A 175 9.86 -40.74 -6.15
C LYS A 175 10.43 -41.34 -7.45
N GLN A 176 11.10 -40.53 -8.27
CA GLN A 176 11.71 -40.97 -9.53
C GLN A 176 12.92 -41.91 -9.32
N MET A 177 13.73 -41.69 -8.29
CA MET A 177 14.86 -42.59 -7.95
C MET A 177 14.41 -43.99 -7.53
N ARG A 178 13.21 -44.13 -6.96
CA ARG A 178 12.63 -45.45 -6.63
C ARG A 178 12.24 -46.26 -7.87
N TYR A 179 12.00 -45.61 -9.01
CA TYR A 179 11.65 -46.24 -10.30
C TYR A 179 12.88 -46.47 -11.21
N ARG A 180 13.92 -45.62 -11.12
CA ARG A 180 15.10 -45.61 -12.01
C ARG A 180 16.32 -46.41 -11.53
N ARG A 181 16.17 -47.42 -10.66
CA ARG A 181 17.29 -48.18 -10.09
C ARG A 181 18.11 -48.97 -11.15
N HIS A 182 17.64 -49.12 -12.39
CA HIS A 182 18.23 -50.05 -13.35
C HIS A 182 19.03 -49.48 -14.53
N HIS A 183 19.20 -48.16 -14.67
CA HIS A 183 20.02 -47.65 -15.79
C HIS A 183 20.78 -46.37 -15.45
N THR A 184 22.11 -46.51 -15.50
CA THR A 184 23.15 -45.48 -15.71
C THR A 184 23.41 -44.47 -14.58
N LEU A 185 24.49 -44.72 -13.84
CA LEU A 185 25.28 -43.69 -13.17
C LEU A 185 25.99 -42.85 -14.25
N HIS A 186 25.44 -41.68 -14.56
CA HIS A 186 26.19 -40.62 -15.21
C HIS A 186 26.16 -39.40 -14.30
N TRP A 187 27.33 -38.89 -13.95
CA TRP A 187 27.50 -37.68 -13.15
C TRP A 187 26.85 -36.51 -13.88
N TYR A 188 25.63 -36.15 -13.48
CA TYR A 188 24.91 -35.02 -14.03
C TYR A 188 25.45 -33.75 -13.37
N SER A 189 26.44 -33.12 -14.00
CA SER A 189 26.85 -31.77 -13.63
C SER A 189 25.74 -30.82 -14.09
N LYS A 190 24.98 -30.28 -13.13
CA LYS A 190 23.93 -29.31 -13.40
C LYS A 190 24.55 -28.10 -14.11
N ARG A 191 24.01 -27.71 -15.25
CA ARG A 191 24.54 -26.55 -16.00
C ARG A 191 24.05 -25.25 -15.36
N PRO A 192 24.84 -24.15 -15.37
CA PRO A 192 24.43 -22.86 -14.81
C PRO A 192 23.08 -22.36 -15.34
N GLN A 193 22.79 -22.62 -16.63
CA GLN A 193 21.55 -22.21 -17.28
C GLN A 193 20.30 -22.89 -16.68
N GLU A 194 20.45 -24.09 -16.12
CA GLU A 194 19.34 -24.80 -15.45
C GLU A 194 19.02 -24.21 -14.09
N ASP A 195 19.98 -23.54 -13.46
CA ASP A 195 19.74 -22.76 -12.25
C ASP A 195 19.11 -21.42 -12.60
N ASP A 196 19.58 -20.75 -13.65
CA ASP A 196 19.02 -19.48 -14.14
C ASP A 196 17.55 -19.61 -14.57
N PHE A 197 17.18 -20.72 -15.20
CA PHE A 197 15.80 -21.01 -15.59
C PHE A 197 14.83 -21.13 -14.39
N MET A 198 15.34 -21.40 -13.19
CA MET A 198 14.52 -21.56 -12.00
C MET A 198 14.21 -20.24 -11.30
N LEU A 199 14.85 -19.12 -11.69
CA LEU A 199 14.54 -17.78 -11.19
C LEU A 199 13.24 -17.23 -11.79
N GLU A 200 12.70 -16.20 -11.13
CA GLU A 200 11.54 -15.45 -11.62
C GLU A 200 11.88 -14.77 -12.96
N ARG A 201 10.94 -14.77 -13.90
CA ARG A 201 11.17 -14.18 -15.23
C ARG A 201 11.02 -12.66 -15.15
N TRP A 202 11.99 -11.94 -15.72
CA TRP A 202 11.89 -10.49 -15.84
C TRP A 202 10.74 -10.08 -16.78
N THR A 203 9.85 -9.18 -16.33
CA THR A 203 8.83 -8.55 -17.18
C THR A 203 9.19 -7.09 -17.45
N THR A 204 8.79 -6.54 -18.59
CA THR A 204 9.01 -5.11 -18.91
C THR A 204 8.38 -4.18 -17.87
N THR A 205 7.28 -4.61 -17.26
CA THR A 205 6.56 -3.89 -16.22
C THR A 205 7.26 -3.90 -14.85
N THR A 206 8.20 -4.82 -14.59
CA THR A 206 8.84 -4.94 -13.26
C THR A 206 9.55 -3.65 -12.86
N LEU A 207 10.39 -3.10 -13.76
CA LEU A 207 11.14 -1.87 -13.52
C LEU A 207 10.24 -0.66 -13.28
N PHE A 208 9.08 -0.62 -13.94
CA PHE A 208 8.12 0.46 -13.78
C PHE A 208 7.59 0.54 -12.34
N TYR A 209 7.27 -0.60 -11.71
CA TYR A 209 6.79 -0.62 -10.33
C TYR A 209 7.84 -0.13 -9.32
N GLU A 210 9.11 -0.51 -9.53
CA GLU A 210 10.24 -0.02 -8.73
C GLU A 210 10.38 1.51 -8.81
N TYR A 211 10.36 2.06 -10.04
CA TYR A 211 10.43 3.51 -10.24
C TYR A 211 9.21 4.23 -9.68
N LEU A 212 8.02 3.67 -9.87
CA LEU A 212 6.79 4.24 -9.35
C LEU A 212 6.82 4.35 -7.83
N GLU A 213 7.33 3.34 -7.13
CA GLU A 213 7.54 3.41 -5.69
C GLU A 213 8.49 4.54 -5.30
N LEU A 214 9.64 4.63 -5.97
CA LEU A 214 10.66 5.63 -5.68
C LEU A 214 10.17 7.06 -5.93
N ILE A 215 9.42 7.29 -7.02
CA ILE A 215 8.81 8.59 -7.34
C ILE A 215 7.78 8.99 -6.29
N ILE A 216 6.93 8.06 -5.85
CA ILE A 216 5.95 8.34 -4.80
C ILE A 216 6.66 8.66 -3.47
N GLN A 217 7.73 7.96 -3.11
CA GLN A 217 8.53 8.26 -1.92
C GLN A 217 9.19 9.64 -2.01
N TYR A 218 9.78 9.97 -3.16
CA TYR A 218 10.38 11.28 -3.42
C TYR A 218 9.36 12.43 -3.27
N GLY A 219 8.13 12.23 -3.76
CA GLY A 219 7.07 13.21 -3.59
C GLY A 219 6.67 13.44 -2.13
N PHE A 220 6.71 12.40 -1.27
CA PHE A 220 6.41 12.56 0.16
C PHE A 220 7.44 13.44 0.84
N VAL A 221 8.72 13.19 0.56
CA VAL A 221 9.84 13.96 1.10
C VAL A 221 9.77 15.41 0.63
N THR A 222 9.52 15.65 -0.66
CA THR A 222 9.55 17.01 -1.23
C THR A 222 8.32 17.85 -0.90
N MET A 223 7.11 17.27 -0.92
CA MET A 223 5.87 18.01 -0.67
C MET A 223 5.59 18.24 0.81
N PHE A 224 6.07 17.36 1.70
CA PHE A 224 5.74 17.40 3.14
C PHE A 224 6.94 17.52 4.07
N LEU A 225 8.13 17.91 3.55
CA LEU A 225 9.34 18.19 4.33
C LEU A 225 9.06 19.04 5.59
N VAL A 226 8.22 20.07 5.45
CA VAL A 226 7.92 21.02 6.54
C VAL A 226 7.16 20.36 7.69
N ALA A 227 6.38 19.31 7.41
CA ALA A 227 5.62 18.59 8.43
C ALA A 227 6.46 17.54 9.16
N PHE A 228 7.57 17.09 8.57
CA PHE A 228 8.46 16.07 9.12
C PHE A 228 9.89 16.29 8.59
N PRO A 229 10.69 17.17 9.23
CA PRO A 229 12.06 17.47 8.83
C PRO A 229 13.04 16.32 9.14
#